data_AF-A0A2N2S2T9-F1
#
_entry.id   AF-A0A2N2S2T9-F1
#
_cell.length_a   1.000
_cell.length_b   1.000
_cell.length_c   1.000
_cell.angle_alpha   90.00
_cell.angle_beta   90.00
_cell.angle_gamma   90.00
#
_symmetry.space_group_name_H-M   'P 1'
#
loop_
_entity.id
_entity.type
_entity.pdbx_description
1 polymer ?
#
loop_
_entity_poly.entity_id
_entity_poly.type
_entity_poly.pdbx_seq_one_letter_code
_entity_poly.pdbx_strand_id
1 'polypeptide(L)'
;MATDPLDAAAARFRSLESYRVTLRTVDAAGERMVIRYAWRRPGWIRMDFVDPHGGTVMIHDPHARRVRLLPFGPDHLPALSLSPDNRLIRSPRGHRVDHSDVGTLLANLAELLAHGSASVPADTEVAGRPATVIEIGAVAGVSVAGVHRYRVWFAQDTRFPLKVQSFDENGGLIEIVDMSDA
;
A
#
# COMPACT_ATOMS: atom_id res chain seq x y z
N MET A 1 17.73 4.87 -22.98
CA MET A 1 16.26 4.93 -22.85
C MET A 1 15.96 4.67 -21.38
N ALA A 2 15.41 5.64 -20.66
CA ALA A 2 15.10 5.47 -19.24
C ALA A 2 13.97 4.44 -19.09
N THR A 3 14.21 3.37 -18.33
CA THR A 3 13.18 2.41 -17.97
C THR A 3 12.08 3.13 -17.19
N ASP A 4 10.82 2.92 -17.56
CA ASP A 4 9.67 3.44 -16.83
C ASP A 4 9.80 3.03 -15.34
N PRO A 5 9.78 3.99 -14.39
CA PRO A 5 9.88 3.69 -12.96
C PRO A 5 8.87 2.64 -12.49
N LEU A 6 7.66 2.63 -13.08
CA LEU A 6 6.63 1.65 -12.74
C LEU A 6 7.04 0.24 -13.16
N ASP A 7 7.53 0.07 -14.38
CA ASP A 7 8.00 -1.22 -14.89
C ASP A 7 9.20 -1.74 -14.10
N ALA A 8 10.13 -0.85 -13.74
CA ALA A 8 11.28 -1.18 -12.91
C ALA A 8 10.85 -1.63 -11.50
N ALA A 9 9.90 -0.93 -10.88
CA ALA A 9 9.35 -1.30 -9.58
C ALA A 9 8.60 -2.64 -9.65
N ALA A 10 7.80 -2.87 -10.69
CA ALA A 10 7.10 -4.13 -10.91
C ALA A 10 8.07 -5.30 -11.13
N ALA A 11 9.11 -5.12 -11.92
CA ALA A 11 10.16 -6.11 -12.12
C ALA A 11 10.88 -6.42 -10.81
N ARG A 12 11.21 -5.40 -10.01
CA ARG A 12 11.82 -5.61 -8.71
C ARG A 12 10.90 -6.39 -7.79
N PHE A 13 9.64 -5.99 -7.67
CA PHE A 13 8.66 -6.68 -6.82
C PHE A 13 8.52 -8.16 -7.20
N ARG A 14 8.49 -8.49 -8.50
CA ARG A 14 8.46 -9.88 -8.96
C ARG A 14 9.67 -10.70 -8.48
N SER A 15 10.83 -10.08 -8.25
CA SER A 15 12.03 -10.73 -7.71
C SER A 15 12.07 -10.84 -6.18
N LEU A 16 11.18 -10.17 -5.46
CA LEU A 16 11.16 -10.18 -4.00
C LEU A 16 10.47 -11.43 -3.47
N GLU A 17 11.05 -12.03 -2.43
CA GLU A 17 10.41 -13.09 -1.66
C GLU A 17 9.65 -12.54 -0.45
N SER A 18 10.10 -11.42 0.10
CA SER A 18 9.48 -10.75 1.25
C SER A 18 9.95 -9.32 1.39
N TYR A 19 9.20 -8.49 2.12
CA TYR A 19 9.64 -7.20 2.63
C TYR A 19 9.00 -6.88 3.98
N ARG A 20 9.59 -5.92 4.70
CA ARG A 20 9.03 -5.34 5.91
C ARG A 20 9.16 -3.82 5.81
N VAL A 21 8.14 -3.12 6.27
CA VAL A 21 8.09 -1.65 6.24
C VAL A 21 7.14 -1.16 7.33
N THR A 22 7.31 0.08 7.80
CA THR A 22 6.29 0.72 8.62
C THR A 22 5.40 1.58 7.73
N LEU A 23 4.11 1.25 7.66
CA LEU A 23 3.12 2.09 7.00
C LEU A 23 2.69 3.18 7.97
N ARG A 24 2.96 4.44 7.63
CA ARG A 24 2.42 5.61 8.34
C ARG A 24 1.40 6.27 7.42
N THR A 25 0.14 6.04 7.71
CA THR A 25 -0.96 6.53 6.87
C THR A 25 -1.57 7.78 7.49
N VAL A 26 -1.84 8.78 6.66
CA VAL A 26 -2.64 9.94 7.01
C VAL A 26 -3.80 10.04 6.04
N ASP A 27 -4.97 10.17 6.61
CA ASP A 27 -6.24 10.17 5.90
C ASP A 27 -6.67 11.62 5.56
N ALA A 28 -7.79 11.79 4.83
CA ALA A 28 -8.26 13.11 4.37
C ALA A 28 -8.74 14.00 5.54
N ALA A 29 -9.25 13.38 6.61
CA ALA A 29 -9.63 14.06 7.85
C ALA A 29 -8.42 14.31 8.76
N GLY A 30 -7.22 13.83 8.38
CA GLY A 30 -5.99 13.95 9.15
C GLY A 30 -5.77 12.84 10.18
N GLU A 31 -6.64 11.82 10.19
CA GLU A 31 -6.50 10.67 11.07
C GLU A 31 -5.23 9.91 10.72
N ARG A 32 -4.49 9.50 11.75
CA ARG A 32 -3.19 8.85 11.61
C ARG A 32 -3.29 7.39 12.01
N MET A 33 -2.57 6.54 11.29
CA MET A 33 -2.43 5.14 11.66
C MET A 33 -1.02 4.66 11.33
N VAL A 34 -0.46 3.89 12.25
CA VAL A 34 0.90 3.35 12.16
C VAL A 34 0.83 1.83 12.26
N ILE A 35 1.32 1.15 11.23
CA ILE A 35 1.30 -0.31 11.12
C ILE A 35 2.70 -0.80 10.78
N ARG A 36 3.22 -1.75 11.55
CA ARG A 36 4.38 -2.55 11.11
C ARG A 36 3.87 -3.63 10.19
N TYR A 37 4.32 -3.59 8.94
CA TYR A 37 3.81 -4.41 7.86
C TYR A 37 4.89 -5.37 7.39
N ALA A 38 4.54 -6.63 7.24
CA ALA A 38 5.39 -7.64 6.64
C ALA A 38 4.60 -8.39 5.58
N TRP A 39 5.20 -8.54 4.40
CA TRP A 39 4.67 -9.35 3.32
C TRP A 39 5.69 -10.40 2.91
N ARG A 40 5.18 -11.57 2.52
CA ARG A 40 5.98 -12.66 1.98
C ARG A 40 5.18 -13.38 0.89
N ARG A 41 5.86 -13.78 -0.18
CA ARG A 41 5.30 -14.64 -1.22
C ARG A 41 4.69 -15.92 -0.60
N PRO A 42 3.55 -16.43 -1.11
CA PRO A 42 2.76 -15.96 -2.24
C PRO A 42 1.73 -14.86 -1.93
N GLY A 43 1.74 -14.26 -0.74
CA GLY A 43 0.70 -13.32 -0.29
C GLY A 43 0.44 -13.38 1.22
N TRP A 44 1.37 -13.95 1.99
CA TRP A 44 1.33 -13.90 3.44
C TRP A 44 1.51 -12.46 3.89
N ILE A 45 0.59 -11.98 4.73
CA ILE A 45 0.64 -10.63 5.27
C ILE A 45 0.57 -10.70 6.79
N ARG A 46 1.39 -9.91 7.45
CA ARG A 46 1.27 -9.62 8.88
C ARG A 46 1.26 -8.11 9.07
N MET A 47 0.27 -7.65 9.82
CA MET A 47 0.11 -6.26 10.24
C MET A 47 0.12 -6.23 11.77
N ASP A 48 1.09 -5.56 12.36
CA ASP A 48 1.09 -5.25 13.79
C ASP A 48 0.71 -3.76 13.93
N PHE A 49 -0.48 -3.50 14.45
CA PHE A 49 -0.99 -2.14 14.67
C PHE A 49 -0.25 -1.52 15.86
N VAL A 50 0.36 -0.37 15.62
CA VAL A 50 1.11 0.39 16.63
C VAL A 50 0.24 1.49 17.20
N ASP A 51 -0.48 2.21 16.34
CA ASP A 51 -1.33 3.35 16.72
C ASP A 51 -2.46 3.52 15.70
N PRO A 52 -3.70 3.83 16.10
CA PRO A 52 -4.19 3.95 17.49
C PRO A 52 -4.49 2.60 18.17
N HIS A 53 -4.52 1.51 17.38
CA HIS A 53 -4.91 0.18 17.86
C HIS A 53 -3.71 -0.65 18.35
N GLY A 54 -2.89 -0.05 19.21
CA GLY A 54 -1.67 -0.66 19.75
C GLY A 54 -1.93 -2.06 20.32
N GLY A 55 -1.15 -3.04 19.87
CA GLY A 55 -1.23 -4.43 20.33
C GLY A 55 -2.14 -5.33 19.49
N THR A 56 -2.94 -4.78 18.59
CA THR A 56 -3.69 -5.58 17.61
C THR A 56 -2.75 -6.16 16.55
N VAL A 57 -2.87 -7.45 16.29
CA VAL A 57 -2.12 -8.14 15.24
C VAL A 57 -3.08 -8.82 14.28
N MET A 58 -2.79 -8.71 12.98
CA MET A 58 -3.55 -9.35 11.93
C MET A 58 -2.62 -10.15 11.03
N ILE A 59 -3.00 -11.39 10.73
CA ILE A 59 -2.20 -12.31 9.91
C ILE A 59 -3.10 -12.89 8.83
N HIS A 60 -2.76 -12.64 7.57
CA HIS A 60 -3.41 -13.25 6.42
C HIS A 60 -2.66 -14.50 5.98
N ASP A 61 -3.40 -15.61 5.88
CA ASP A 61 -2.98 -16.85 5.24
C ASP A 61 -3.60 -16.91 3.83
N PRO A 62 -2.78 -16.80 2.76
CA PRO A 62 -3.27 -16.79 1.39
C PRO A 62 -3.75 -18.18 0.94
N HIS A 63 -3.25 -19.27 1.53
CA HIS A 63 -3.65 -20.64 1.17
C HIS A 63 -5.01 -20.98 1.75
N ALA A 64 -5.21 -20.65 3.03
CA ALA A 64 -6.49 -20.86 3.69
C ALA A 64 -7.54 -19.80 3.32
N ARG A 65 -7.12 -18.69 2.69
CA ARG A 65 -7.92 -17.48 2.49
C ARG A 65 -8.60 -17.04 3.78
N ARG A 66 -7.80 -16.98 4.85
CA ARG A 66 -8.25 -16.60 6.20
C ARG A 66 -7.40 -15.46 6.73
N VAL A 67 -8.01 -14.68 7.59
CA VAL A 67 -7.34 -13.65 8.37
C VAL A 67 -7.53 -13.97 9.83
N ARG A 68 -6.43 -14.12 10.56
CA ARG A 68 -6.45 -14.21 12.01
C ARG A 68 -6.31 -12.80 12.59
N LEU A 69 -7.30 -12.37 13.35
CA LEU A 69 -7.27 -11.13 14.11
C LEU A 69 -7.02 -11.46 15.59
N LEU A 70 -5.99 -10.83 16.15
CA LEU A 70 -5.52 -10.96 17.52
C LEU A 70 -5.57 -9.57 18.16
N PRO A 71 -6.70 -9.16 18.77
CA PRO A 71 -6.89 -7.79 19.28
C PRO A 71 -5.87 -7.41 20.36
N PHE A 72 -5.36 -8.39 21.09
CA PHE A 72 -4.44 -8.21 22.21
C PHE A 72 -3.07 -8.84 21.96
N GLY A 73 -2.76 -9.21 20.71
CA GLY A 73 -1.50 -9.84 20.35
C GLY A 73 -1.51 -11.37 20.41
N PRO A 74 -0.40 -12.01 20.03
CA PRO A 74 -0.33 -13.45 19.77
C PRO A 74 -0.46 -14.34 21.02
N ASP A 75 -0.09 -13.83 22.19
CA ASP A 75 -0.10 -14.59 23.45
C ASP A 75 -1.41 -14.42 24.24
N HIS A 76 -2.40 -13.73 23.65
CA HIS A 76 -3.63 -13.36 24.32
C HIS A 76 -4.86 -13.83 23.53
N LEU A 77 -5.87 -14.30 24.27
CA LEU A 77 -7.20 -14.61 23.73
C LEU A 77 -8.11 -13.38 23.88
N PRO A 78 -9.08 -13.17 22.97
CA PRO A 78 -9.51 -14.09 21.90
C PRO A 78 -8.71 -13.94 20.60
N ALA A 79 -8.61 -15.04 19.85
CA ALA A 79 -8.18 -15.03 18.46
C ALA A 79 -9.41 -15.26 17.55
N LEU A 80 -9.63 -14.36 16.59
CA LEU A 80 -10.74 -14.45 15.65
C LEU A 80 -10.23 -14.91 14.28
N SER A 81 -10.85 -15.92 13.70
CA SER A 81 -10.56 -16.38 12.32
C SER A 81 -11.67 -15.92 11.39
N LEU A 82 -11.35 -14.97 10.51
CA LEU A 82 -12.30 -14.25 9.67
C LEU A 82 -11.99 -14.49 8.19
N SER A 83 -13.02 -14.38 7.34
CA SER A 83 -12.80 -14.24 5.89
C SER A 83 -12.15 -12.88 5.61
N PRO A 84 -11.20 -12.76 4.65
CA PRO A 84 -10.68 -11.48 4.15
C PRO A 84 -11.75 -10.45 3.77
N ASP A 85 -12.96 -10.92 3.44
CA ASP A 85 -14.08 -10.07 3.04
C ASP A 85 -14.88 -9.51 4.22
N ASN A 86 -14.59 -9.96 5.45
CA ASN A 86 -15.32 -9.58 6.64
C ASN A 86 -15.14 -8.08 6.93
N ARG A 87 -16.25 -7.37 7.15
CA ARG A 87 -16.26 -5.92 7.39
C ARG A 87 -15.45 -5.49 8.62
N LEU A 88 -15.28 -6.38 9.61
CA LEU A 88 -14.51 -6.10 10.84
C LEU A 88 -13.00 -5.93 10.61
N ILE A 89 -12.47 -6.42 9.48
CA ILE A 89 -11.04 -6.38 9.16
C ILE A 89 -10.75 -5.59 7.88
N ARG A 90 -11.77 -4.91 7.35
CA ARG A 90 -11.55 -3.90 6.32
C ARG A 90 -10.99 -2.67 6.99
N SER A 91 -10.14 -1.94 6.28
CA SER A 91 -9.79 -0.59 6.73
C SER A 91 -11.07 0.25 6.85
N PRO A 92 -11.06 1.37 7.60
CA PRO A 92 -12.17 2.33 7.61
C PRO A 92 -12.64 2.77 6.21
N ARG A 93 -11.80 2.57 5.19
CA ARG A 93 -12.04 2.91 3.78
C ARG A 93 -12.42 1.72 2.91
N GLY A 94 -12.63 0.56 3.52
CA GLY A 94 -13.02 -0.67 2.83
C GLY A 94 -11.86 -1.45 2.20
N HIS A 95 -10.60 -1.02 2.38
CA HIS A 95 -9.44 -1.74 1.85
C HIS A 95 -9.35 -3.13 2.50
N ARG A 96 -9.14 -4.14 1.66
CA ARG A 96 -8.99 -5.52 2.11
C ARG A 96 -7.53 -5.81 2.42
N VAL A 97 -7.32 -6.64 3.42
CA VAL A 97 -5.97 -7.01 3.89
C VAL A 97 -5.16 -7.69 2.80
N ASP A 98 -5.78 -8.59 2.04
CA ASP A 98 -5.17 -9.34 0.94
C ASP A 98 -4.91 -8.49 -0.31
N HIS A 99 -5.35 -7.23 -0.33
CA HIS A 99 -5.18 -6.26 -1.42
C HIS A 99 -4.45 -4.99 -0.92
N SER A 100 -3.57 -5.13 0.08
CA SER A 100 -2.86 -4.02 0.73
C SER A 100 -1.35 -3.99 0.45
N ASP A 101 -0.84 -4.98 -0.29
CA ASP A 101 0.59 -5.09 -0.56
C ASP A 101 1.05 -4.21 -1.74
N VAL A 102 2.37 -4.06 -1.86
CA VAL A 102 3.00 -3.27 -2.92
C VAL A 102 2.69 -3.83 -4.31
N GLY A 103 2.49 -5.15 -4.45
CA GLY A 103 2.10 -5.76 -5.72
C GLY A 103 0.72 -5.28 -6.17
N THR A 104 -0.23 -5.17 -5.24
CA THR A 104 -1.56 -4.63 -5.51
C THR A 104 -1.50 -3.15 -5.87
N LEU A 105 -0.68 -2.35 -5.17
CA LEU A 105 -0.43 -0.96 -5.55
C LEU A 105 0.08 -0.86 -6.99
N LEU A 106 1.10 -1.64 -7.35
CA LEU A 106 1.70 -1.61 -8.69
C LEU A 106 0.71 -2.08 -9.77
N ALA A 107 -0.15 -3.05 -9.47
CA ALA A 107 -1.23 -3.48 -10.36
C ALA A 107 -2.25 -2.35 -10.58
N ASN A 108 -2.68 -1.66 -9.52
CA ASN A 108 -3.60 -0.54 -9.63
C ASN A 108 -3.00 0.61 -10.45
N LEU A 109 -1.71 0.92 -10.26
CA LEU A 109 -1.01 1.94 -11.04
C LEU A 109 -0.97 1.59 -12.53
N ALA A 110 -0.69 0.32 -12.86
CA ALA A 110 -0.65 -0.15 -14.24
C ALA A 110 -2.05 -0.11 -14.89
N GLU A 111 -3.09 -0.51 -14.16
CA GLU A 111 -4.48 -0.42 -14.63
C GLU A 111 -4.91 1.04 -14.86
N LEU A 112 -4.57 1.93 -13.92
CA LEU A 112 -4.87 3.35 -14.06
C LEU A 112 -4.15 3.98 -15.25
N LEU A 113 -2.89 3.59 -15.48
CA LEU A 113 -2.11 4.03 -16.64
C LEU A 113 -2.69 3.52 -17.96
N ALA A 114 -3.22 2.30 -18.00
CA ALA A 114 -3.88 1.74 -19.18
C ALA A 114 -5.13 2.54 -19.61
N HIS A 115 -5.75 3.25 -18.67
CA HIS A 115 -6.91 4.12 -18.89
C HIS A 115 -6.55 5.61 -18.77
N GLY A 116 -5.29 5.99 -18.89
CA GLY A 116 -4.85 7.32 -18.54
C GLY A 116 -3.48 7.69 -19.06
N SER A 117 -2.76 8.47 -18.25
CA SER A 117 -1.41 8.91 -18.57
C SER A 117 -0.57 9.08 -17.31
N ALA A 118 0.75 9.07 -17.50
CA ALA A 118 1.71 9.37 -16.47
C ALA A 118 2.41 10.71 -16.75
N SER A 119 2.79 11.42 -15.69
CA SER A 119 3.70 12.56 -15.78
C SER A 119 5.10 12.11 -16.18
N VAL A 120 5.92 13.05 -16.66
CA VAL A 120 7.35 12.81 -16.80
C VAL A 120 7.94 12.52 -15.40
N PRO A 121 8.70 11.42 -15.22
CA PRO A 121 9.36 11.14 -13.96
C PRO A 121 10.34 12.25 -13.58
N ALA A 122 10.36 12.64 -12.31
CA ALA A 122 11.26 13.66 -11.80
C ALA A 122 12.04 13.16 -10.59
N ASP A 123 13.33 13.51 -10.52
CA ASP A 123 14.17 13.19 -9.37
C ASP A 123 13.87 14.12 -8.20
N THR A 124 13.88 13.54 -7.00
CA THR A 124 13.53 14.20 -5.74
C THR A 124 14.12 13.43 -4.57
N GLU A 125 13.74 13.80 -3.34
CA GLU A 125 14.14 13.08 -2.13
C GLU A 125 12.93 12.86 -1.21
N VAL A 126 12.92 11.70 -0.54
CA VAL A 126 11.97 11.38 0.53
C VAL A 126 12.76 11.00 1.76
N ALA A 127 12.59 11.76 2.85
CA ALA A 127 13.33 11.55 4.10
C ALA A 127 14.86 11.46 3.91
N GLY A 128 15.42 12.29 3.01
CA GLY A 128 16.86 12.32 2.70
C GLY A 128 17.34 11.16 1.80
N ARG A 129 16.43 10.36 1.23
CA ARG A 129 16.75 9.29 0.28
C ARG A 129 16.41 9.70 -1.15
N PRO A 130 17.31 9.51 -2.12
CA PRO A 130 17.02 9.75 -3.54
C PRO A 130 15.82 8.94 -4.02
N ALA A 131 14.88 9.63 -4.66
CA ALA A 131 13.65 9.05 -5.17
C ALA A 131 13.29 9.63 -6.54
N THR A 132 12.49 8.89 -7.29
CA THR A 132 11.85 9.36 -8.52
C THR A 132 10.35 9.45 -8.27
N VAL A 133 9.77 10.63 -8.46
CA VAL A 133 8.33 10.85 -8.36
C VAL A 133 7.66 10.73 -9.72
N ILE A 134 6.50 10.08 -9.74
CA ILE A 134 5.62 9.98 -10.90
C ILE A 134 4.17 10.19 -10.46
N GLU A 135 3.40 10.90 -11.27
CA GLU A 135 1.95 10.96 -11.15
C GLU A 135 1.32 10.12 -12.23
N ILE A 136 0.30 9.33 -11.87
CA ILE A 136 -0.46 8.51 -12.80
C ILE A 136 -1.92 8.82 -12.54
N GLY A 137 -2.64 9.25 -13.58
CA GLY A 137 -4.05 9.61 -13.50
C GLY A 137 -4.84 8.99 -14.66
N ALA A 138 -6.07 8.59 -14.38
CA ALA A 138 -6.99 8.10 -15.41
C ALA A 138 -7.72 9.23 -16.13
N VAL A 139 -8.37 8.90 -17.25
CA VAL A 139 -9.35 9.79 -17.89
C VAL A 139 -10.58 9.98 -17.00
N ALA A 140 -11.33 11.06 -17.23
CA ALA A 140 -12.50 11.42 -16.44
C ALA A 140 -13.54 10.28 -16.34
N GLY A 141 -14.09 10.06 -15.14
CA GLY A 141 -15.07 9.01 -14.85
C GLY A 141 -14.48 7.60 -14.70
N VAL A 142 -13.16 7.45 -14.73
CA VAL A 142 -12.46 6.20 -14.43
C VAL A 142 -11.75 6.31 -13.09
N SER A 143 -11.95 5.31 -12.23
CA SER A 143 -11.18 5.12 -11.01
C SER A 143 -10.84 3.64 -10.82
N VAL A 144 -9.68 3.38 -10.24
CA VAL A 144 -9.22 2.02 -9.89
C VAL A 144 -9.14 1.95 -8.37
N ALA A 145 -9.83 0.98 -7.78
CA ALA A 145 -9.95 0.84 -6.32
C ALA A 145 -10.40 2.15 -5.60
N GLY A 146 -11.24 2.95 -6.26
CA GLY A 146 -11.73 4.23 -5.73
C GLY A 146 -10.73 5.39 -5.85
N VAL A 147 -9.61 5.21 -6.55
CA VAL A 147 -8.60 6.24 -6.78
C VAL A 147 -8.58 6.64 -8.26
N HIS A 148 -8.62 7.94 -8.52
CA HIS A 148 -8.58 8.51 -9.87
C HIS A 148 -7.15 8.91 -10.27
N ARG A 149 -6.33 9.30 -9.30
CA ARG A 149 -4.93 9.66 -9.51
C ARG A 149 -4.05 9.24 -8.34
N TYR A 150 -2.88 8.71 -8.65
CA TYR A 150 -1.82 8.47 -7.70
C TYR A 150 -0.65 9.42 -7.94
N ARG A 151 0.03 9.80 -6.87
CA ARG A 151 1.40 10.32 -6.90
C ARG A 151 2.27 9.38 -6.06
N VAL A 152 3.33 8.85 -6.66
CA VAL A 152 4.16 7.81 -6.05
C VAL A 152 5.63 8.20 -6.15
N TRP A 153 6.36 7.99 -5.06
CA TRP A 153 7.80 8.17 -4.99
C TRP A 153 8.46 6.81 -4.89
N PHE A 154 9.25 6.43 -5.88
CA PHE A 154 10.03 5.20 -5.88
C PHE A 154 11.47 5.50 -5.48
N ALA A 155 12.03 4.74 -4.55
CA ALA A 155 13.44 4.83 -4.20
C ALA A 155 14.32 4.55 -5.44
N GLN A 156 15.38 5.33 -5.65
CA GLN A 156 16.23 5.11 -6.82
C GLN A 156 17.10 3.85 -6.72
N ASP A 157 17.41 3.39 -5.51
CA ASP A 157 18.26 2.23 -5.26
C ASP A 157 17.49 0.91 -5.32
N THR A 158 16.33 0.86 -4.65
CA THR A 158 15.53 -0.35 -4.47
C THR A 158 14.33 -0.40 -5.39
N ARG A 159 13.94 0.72 -6.02
CA ARG A 159 12.68 0.89 -6.77
C ARG A 159 11.43 0.63 -5.92
N PHE A 160 11.57 0.58 -4.59
CA PHE A 160 10.46 0.37 -3.68
C PHE A 160 9.69 1.68 -3.49
N PRO A 161 8.34 1.67 -3.38
CA PRO A 161 7.58 2.88 -3.09
C PRO A 161 7.90 3.38 -1.68
N LEU A 162 8.41 4.61 -1.57
CA LEU A 162 8.71 5.28 -0.29
C LEU A 162 7.54 6.13 0.20
N LYS A 163 6.71 6.61 -0.71
CA LYS A 163 5.53 7.41 -0.41
C LYS A 163 4.49 7.25 -1.50
N VAL A 164 3.23 7.28 -1.12
CA VAL A 164 2.07 7.25 -2.01
C VAL A 164 1.08 8.31 -1.57
N GLN A 165 0.51 9.03 -2.53
CA GLN A 165 -0.67 9.86 -2.34
C GLN A 165 -1.75 9.39 -3.30
N SER A 166 -2.95 9.21 -2.77
CA SER A 166 -4.13 8.78 -3.53
C SER A 166 -5.12 9.94 -3.60
N PHE A 167 -5.68 10.21 -4.78
CA PHE A 167 -6.62 11.30 -5.01
C PHE A 167 -7.91 10.83 -5.68
N ASP A 168 -9.02 11.47 -5.33
CA ASP A 168 -10.33 11.24 -5.95
C ASP A 168 -10.45 11.98 -7.30
N GLU A 169 -11.60 11.79 -7.97
CA GLU A 169 -11.90 12.42 -9.27
C GLU A 169 -11.95 13.95 -9.23
N ASN A 170 -12.22 14.54 -8.06
CA ASN A 170 -12.24 15.99 -7.86
C ASN A 170 -10.85 16.54 -7.49
N GLY A 171 -9.82 15.69 -7.45
CA GLY A 171 -8.48 16.04 -7.00
C GLY A 171 -8.33 16.12 -5.47
N GLY A 172 -9.37 15.75 -4.72
CA GLY A 172 -9.36 15.65 -3.27
C GLY A 172 -8.38 14.57 -2.81
N LEU A 173 -7.59 14.87 -1.78
CA LEU A 173 -6.69 13.88 -1.18
C LEU A 173 -7.52 12.81 -0.48
N ILE A 174 -7.32 11.55 -0.86
CA ILE A 174 -7.86 10.39 -0.16
C ILE A 174 -6.91 10.06 0.99
N GLU A 175 -5.67 9.68 0.72
CA GLU A 175 -4.65 9.37 1.75
C GLU A 175 -3.24 9.67 1.30
N ILE A 176 -2.37 9.73 2.30
CA ILE A 176 -0.92 9.65 2.18
C ILE A 176 -0.48 8.38 2.91
N VAL A 177 0.34 7.56 2.25
CA VAL A 177 1.03 6.43 2.86
C VAL A 177 2.52 6.70 2.80
N ASP A 178 3.18 6.78 3.95
CA ASP A 178 4.63 6.88 4.06
C ASP A 178 5.23 5.50 4.41
N MET A 179 6.25 5.15 3.64
CA MET A 179 7.03 3.90 3.65
C MET A 179 8.53 4.22 3.64
N SER A 180 8.92 5.37 4.17
CA SER A 180 10.28 5.92 4.02
C SER A 180 11.37 5.06 4.69
N ASP A 181 10.99 4.13 5.57
CA ASP A 181 11.87 3.17 6.26
C ASP A 181 12.01 1.82 5.55
N ALA A 182 11.52 1.69 4.31
CA ALA A 182 11.64 0.50 3.48
C ALA A 182 13.07 0.20 2.96
#